data_AF-A0AAJ2EDS3-F1
#
_entry.id   AF-A0AAJ2EDS3-F1
#
_cell.length_a   1.000
_cell.length_b   1.000
_cell.length_c   1.000
_cell.angle_alpha   90.00
_cell.angle_beta   90.00
_cell.angle_gamma   90.00
#
_symmetry.space_group_name_H-M   'P 1'
#
loop_
_entity.id
_entity.type
_entity.pdbx_description
1 polymer ?
#
loop_
_entity_poly.entity_id
_entity_poly.type
_entity_poly.pdbx_seq_one_letter_code
_entity_poly.pdbx_strand_id
1 'polypeptide(L)'
;MKRAVIVLLVLGASVPAHASEYGCKVLLCLANPASNGGPKGVGECVPPINQLYHDLSKGRPFPSCDQADGNDGSSYARQVNDPYDPCPAPLLPAERGSYVVEGQRRSSGNKGGWFGGDGTFSLSARPQLSESSVGNGYATGARACVGRSIGSYTTGSYDNTYTVYVFDKVLWQPPQNPRAIDVYIDNAYQQRVRW
;
A
#
# COMPACT_ATOMS: atom_id res chain seq x y z
N MET A 1 -49.49 59.78 -9.72
CA MET A 1 -48.94 58.45 -10.06
C MET A 1 -47.60 58.29 -9.35
N LYS A 2 -47.55 57.60 -8.19
CA LYS A 2 -46.29 57.39 -7.43
C LYS A 2 -46.01 55.88 -7.43
N ARG A 3 -44.98 55.46 -8.16
CA ARG A 3 -44.56 54.05 -8.25
C ARG A 3 -43.73 53.71 -7.01
N ALA A 4 -44.21 52.79 -6.19
CA ALA A 4 -43.44 52.23 -5.08
C ALA A 4 -42.48 51.18 -5.65
N VAL A 5 -41.18 51.34 -5.41
CA VAL A 5 -40.15 50.35 -5.74
C VAL A 5 -39.99 49.44 -4.53
N ILE A 6 -40.35 48.16 -4.67
CA ILE A 6 -40.11 47.13 -3.67
C ILE A 6 -38.72 46.56 -3.94
N VAL A 7 -37.78 46.79 -3.02
CA VAL A 7 -36.45 46.18 -3.04
C VAL A 7 -36.53 44.86 -2.29
N LEU A 8 -36.47 43.74 -3.01
CA LEU A 8 -36.27 42.41 -2.41
C LEU A 8 -34.79 42.25 -2.04
N LEU A 9 -34.48 42.31 -0.76
CA LEU A 9 -33.21 41.86 -0.19
C LEU A 9 -33.20 40.33 -0.14
N VAL A 10 -32.51 39.69 -1.10
CA VAL A 10 -32.20 38.26 -1.04
C VAL A 10 -31.05 38.07 -0.06
N LEU A 11 -31.36 37.69 1.18
CA LEU A 11 -30.38 37.18 2.15
C LEU A 11 -29.95 35.79 1.69
N GLY A 12 -28.86 35.72 0.93
CA GLY A 12 -28.19 34.46 0.61
C GLY A 12 -27.56 33.87 1.86
N ALA A 13 -28.24 32.92 2.49
CA ALA A 13 -27.63 32.09 3.53
C ALA A 13 -26.57 31.20 2.88
N SER A 14 -25.29 31.53 3.08
CA SER A 14 -24.18 30.63 2.77
C SER A 14 -24.23 29.45 3.74
N VAL A 15 -24.79 28.33 3.29
CA VAL A 15 -24.69 27.05 3.99
C VAL A 15 -23.20 26.69 4.06
N PRO A 16 -22.62 26.47 5.25
CA PRO A 16 -21.22 26.06 5.33
C PRO A 16 -21.09 24.70 4.65
N ALA A 17 -20.15 24.61 3.71
CA ALA A 17 -19.85 23.39 2.97
C ALA A 17 -19.18 22.36 3.91
N HIS A 18 -19.99 21.66 4.70
CA HIS A 18 -19.58 20.65 5.68
C HIS A 18 -18.77 19.48 5.07
N ALA A 19 -18.85 19.26 3.75
CA ALA A 19 -18.11 18.21 3.07
C ALA A 19 -16.60 18.43 3.16
N SER A 20 -16.16 19.70 3.12
CA SER A 20 -14.74 20.06 3.18
C SER A 20 -14.14 19.79 4.57
N GLU A 21 -14.85 20.14 5.65
CA GLU A 21 -14.36 19.91 7.01
C GLU A 21 -14.23 18.44 7.37
N TYR A 22 -15.20 17.60 6.97
CA TYR A 22 -15.17 16.17 7.28
C TYR A 22 -13.99 15.48 6.58
N GLY A 23 -13.84 15.68 5.26
CA GLY A 23 -12.74 15.06 4.52
C GLY A 23 -11.38 15.57 4.96
N CYS A 24 -11.26 16.85 5.30
CA CYS A 24 -10.00 17.38 5.83
C CYS A 24 -9.66 16.84 7.22
N LYS A 25 -10.64 16.68 8.11
CA LYS A 25 -10.44 16.00 9.41
C LYS A 25 -10.02 14.55 9.20
N VAL A 26 -10.67 13.82 8.28
CA VAL A 26 -10.30 12.44 7.94
C VAL A 26 -8.87 12.36 7.44
N LEU A 27 -8.49 13.20 6.47
CA LEU A 27 -7.16 13.19 5.89
C LEU A 27 -6.08 13.49 6.94
N LEU A 28 -6.31 14.52 7.77
CA LEU A 28 -5.41 14.87 8.88
C LEU A 28 -5.25 13.71 9.87
N CYS A 29 -6.35 13.06 10.25
CA CYS A 29 -6.32 11.92 11.15
C CYS A 29 -5.59 10.71 10.56
N LEU A 30 -5.79 10.42 9.28
CA LEU A 30 -5.07 9.36 8.59
C LEU A 30 -3.58 9.67 8.41
N ALA A 31 -3.23 10.93 8.20
CA ALA A 31 -1.84 11.39 8.06
C ALA A 31 -1.05 11.35 9.37
N ASN A 32 -1.71 11.28 10.53
CA ASN A 32 -1.04 11.15 11.81
C ASN A 32 -0.19 9.87 11.87
N PRO A 33 1.12 9.93 12.16
CA PRO A 33 1.97 8.72 12.24
C PRO A 33 1.51 7.68 13.26
N ALA A 34 0.78 8.09 14.31
CA ALA A 34 0.18 7.18 15.28
C ALA A 34 -0.90 6.26 14.67
N SER A 35 -1.37 6.59 13.47
CA SER A 35 -2.40 5.85 12.74
C SER A 35 -1.93 4.50 12.17
N ASN A 36 -0.62 4.24 12.13
CA ASN A 36 -0.02 2.95 11.74
C ASN A 36 -0.39 1.76 12.68
N GLY A 37 -1.15 2.01 13.75
CA GLY A 37 -1.78 0.98 14.59
C GLY A 37 -3.25 1.25 14.90
N GLY A 38 -3.86 2.25 14.26
CA GLY A 38 -5.24 2.66 14.50
C GLY A 38 -5.39 4.18 14.50
N PRO A 39 -5.97 4.80 13.45
CA PRO A 39 -6.22 6.24 13.39
C PRO A 39 -7.21 6.76 14.45
N LYS A 40 -7.73 5.87 15.29
CA LYS A 40 -8.54 6.17 16.48
C LYS A 40 -7.69 6.36 17.74
N GLY A 41 -6.36 6.27 17.66
CA GLY A 41 -5.45 6.49 18.80
C GLY A 41 -5.45 7.94 19.31
N VAL A 42 -5.88 8.89 18.47
CA VAL A 42 -6.14 10.27 18.85
C VAL A 42 -7.64 10.45 19.07
N GLY A 43 -8.03 10.96 20.24
CA GLY A 43 -9.44 11.04 20.66
C GLY A 43 -10.31 11.83 19.68
N GLU A 44 -9.78 12.94 19.16
CA GLU A 44 -10.43 13.80 18.17
C GLU A 44 -10.65 13.09 16.82
N CYS A 45 -9.86 12.06 16.54
CA CYS A 45 -9.96 11.26 15.31
C CYS A 45 -10.96 10.11 15.43
N VAL A 46 -11.41 9.73 16.62
CA VAL A 46 -12.36 8.62 16.79
C VAL A 46 -13.68 8.86 16.03
N PRO A 47 -14.38 10.00 16.17
CA PRO A 47 -15.63 10.23 15.44
C PRO A 47 -15.48 10.28 13.91
N PRO A 48 -14.57 11.08 13.31
CA PRO A 48 -14.46 11.17 11.85
C PRO A 48 -14.00 9.84 11.23
N ILE A 49 -13.13 9.08 11.89
CA ILE A 49 -12.70 7.76 11.39
C ILE A 49 -13.80 6.71 11.50
N ASN A 50 -14.62 6.73 12.56
CA ASN A 50 -15.79 5.85 12.64
C ASN A 50 -16.77 6.12 11.49
N GLN A 51 -17.02 7.40 11.20
CA GLN A 51 -17.86 7.80 10.07
C GLN A 51 -17.25 7.35 8.74
N LEU A 52 -15.93 7.50 8.56
CA LEU A 52 -15.23 7.01 7.38
C LEU A 52 -15.46 5.52 7.17
N TYR A 53 -15.15 4.70 8.17
CA TYR A 53 -15.27 3.24 8.05
C TYR A 53 -16.72 2.80 7.82
N HIS A 54 -17.68 3.50 8.43
CA HIS A 54 -19.10 3.28 8.17
C HIS A 54 -19.47 3.60 6.71
N ASP A 55 -19.04 4.74 6.18
CA ASP A 55 -19.29 5.13 4.80
C ASP A 55 -18.65 4.16 3.81
N LEU A 56 -17.39 3.79 4.03
CA LEU A 56 -16.67 2.83 3.19
C LEU A 56 -17.30 1.42 3.25
N SER A 57 -17.82 0.98 4.40
CA SER A 57 -18.58 -0.28 4.51
C SER A 57 -19.87 -0.29 3.70
N LYS A 58 -20.42 0.89 3.38
CA LYS A 58 -21.60 1.08 2.54
C LYS A 58 -21.25 1.34 1.07
N GLY A 59 -19.96 1.22 0.70
CA GLY A 59 -19.49 1.46 -0.67
C GLY A 59 -19.51 2.93 -1.08
N ARG A 60 -19.57 3.87 -0.13
CA ARG A 60 -19.48 5.30 -0.42
C ARG A 60 -18.05 5.68 -0.81
N PRO A 61 -17.88 6.73 -1.65
CA PRO A 61 -16.56 7.21 -2.03
C PRO A 61 -15.80 7.75 -0.81
N PHE A 62 -14.48 7.78 -0.93
CA PHE A 62 -13.62 8.43 0.05
C PHE A 62 -13.91 9.94 0.07
N PRO A 63 -13.97 10.61 1.24
CA PRO A 63 -14.29 12.03 1.30
C PRO A 63 -13.18 12.92 0.71
N SER A 64 -13.55 13.99 0.03
CA SER A 64 -12.60 14.98 -0.50
C SER A 64 -12.23 16.01 0.57
N CYS A 65 -11.02 16.57 0.49
CA CYS A 65 -10.57 17.70 1.29
C CYS A 65 -10.07 18.81 0.35
N ASP A 66 -10.87 19.84 0.17
CA ASP A 66 -10.54 20.96 -0.73
C ASP A 66 -9.51 21.92 -0.10
N GLN A 67 -9.24 21.81 1.20
CA GLN A 67 -8.21 22.61 1.89
C GLN A 67 -6.87 21.87 2.02
N ALA A 68 -6.77 20.64 1.49
CA ALA A 68 -5.52 19.88 1.51
C ALA A 68 -4.47 20.61 0.64
N ASP A 69 -3.28 20.86 1.18
CA ASP A 69 -2.13 21.48 0.50
C ASP A 69 -2.45 22.73 -0.35
N GLY A 70 -3.36 23.60 0.13
CA GLY A 70 -3.72 24.81 -0.62
C GLY A 70 -4.62 24.55 -1.83
N ASN A 71 -5.33 23.41 -1.84
CA ASN A 71 -6.30 23.00 -2.87
C ASN A 71 -5.67 22.64 -4.23
N ASP A 72 -4.41 22.20 -4.24
CA ASP A 72 -3.72 21.75 -5.45
C ASP A 72 -3.87 20.24 -5.71
N GLY A 73 -4.42 19.50 -4.73
CA GLY A 73 -4.64 18.06 -4.79
C GLY A 73 -3.41 17.20 -4.51
N SER A 74 -2.31 17.76 -4.00
CA SER A 74 -1.10 16.98 -3.68
C SER A 74 -1.24 16.11 -2.44
N SER A 75 -2.11 16.48 -1.50
CA SER A 75 -2.46 15.68 -0.32
C SER A 75 -3.78 14.96 -0.53
N TYR A 76 -3.76 13.63 -0.50
CA TYR A 76 -4.95 12.82 -0.67
C TYR A 76 -4.80 11.45 -0.04
N ALA A 77 -5.92 10.77 0.17
CA ALA A 77 -5.95 9.40 0.60
C ALA A 77 -6.76 8.56 -0.39
N ARG A 78 -6.28 7.35 -0.67
CA ARG A 78 -6.92 6.42 -1.62
C ARG A 78 -7.12 5.05 -0.98
N GLN A 79 -8.28 4.46 -1.22
CA GLN A 79 -8.51 3.07 -0.86
C GLN A 79 -7.66 2.16 -1.73
N VAL A 80 -7.07 1.14 -1.12
CA VAL A 80 -6.29 0.10 -1.79
C VAL A 80 -6.73 -1.28 -1.30
N ASN A 81 -6.67 -2.25 -2.19
CA ASN A 81 -6.94 -3.64 -1.90
C ASN A 81 -5.67 -4.46 -2.14
N ASP A 82 -4.78 -4.46 -1.15
CA ASP A 82 -3.45 -5.08 -1.22
C ASP A 82 -3.04 -5.58 0.17
N PRO A 83 -2.87 -6.90 0.37
CA PRO A 83 -2.62 -7.48 1.70
C PRO A 83 -1.22 -7.22 2.25
N TYR A 84 -0.31 -6.60 1.48
CA TYR A 84 1.04 -6.32 1.97
C TYR A 84 1.26 -4.82 2.09
N ASP A 85 2.23 -4.39 2.88
CA ASP A 85 2.64 -2.99 2.92
C ASP A 85 3.60 -2.71 1.76
N PRO A 86 3.83 -1.43 1.40
CA PRO A 86 4.93 -1.10 0.50
C PRO A 86 6.25 -1.65 1.04
N CYS A 87 7.11 -2.11 0.14
CA CYS A 87 8.42 -2.57 0.54
C CYS A 87 9.23 -1.41 1.14
N PRO A 88 9.93 -1.63 2.28
CA PRO A 88 10.74 -0.59 2.87
C PRO A 88 11.89 -0.24 1.93
N ALA A 89 12.09 1.05 1.67
CA ALA A 89 13.18 1.51 0.82
C ALA A 89 14.53 1.00 1.36
N PRO A 90 15.47 0.57 0.48
CA PRO A 90 15.42 0.62 -0.98
C PRO A 90 14.84 -0.64 -1.64
N LEU A 91 14.19 -1.54 -0.88
CA LEU A 91 13.67 -2.79 -1.41
C LEU A 91 12.43 -2.54 -2.27
N LEU A 92 12.29 -3.33 -3.33
CA LEU A 92 11.15 -3.29 -4.24
C LEU A 92 10.37 -4.61 -4.15
N PRO A 93 9.06 -4.62 -4.41
CA PRO A 93 8.31 -5.86 -4.47
C PRO A 93 8.87 -6.76 -5.57
N ALA A 94 9.12 -8.03 -5.25
CA ALA A 94 9.42 -9.03 -6.25
C ALA A 94 8.23 -9.23 -7.18
N GLU A 95 8.50 -9.69 -8.40
CA GLU A 95 7.45 -10.09 -9.32
C GLU A 95 6.56 -11.17 -8.69
N ARG A 96 5.24 -10.99 -8.77
CA ARG A 96 4.27 -11.94 -8.24
C ARG A 96 4.46 -13.31 -8.91
N GLY A 97 4.51 -14.37 -8.12
CA GLY A 97 4.69 -15.73 -8.62
C GLY A 97 6.12 -16.04 -9.05
N SER A 98 7.09 -15.16 -8.79
CA SER A 98 8.51 -15.47 -8.99
C SER A 98 9.08 -16.25 -7.81
N TYR A 99 9.96 -17.22 -8.10
CA TYR A 99 10.78 -17.83 -7.06
C TYR A 99 11.95 -16.90 -6.75
N VAL A 100 12.10 -16.53 -5.49
CA VAL A 100 13.12 -15.60 -5.04
C VAL A 100 13.90 -16.18 -3.88
N VAL A 101 15.16 -15.79 -3.80
CA VAL A 101 16.07 -16.21 -2.74
C VAL A 101 17.15 -15.15 -2.51
N GLU A 102 17.58 -15.02 -1.27
CA GLU A 102 18.76 -14.23 -0.94
C GLU A 102 20.02 -15.07 -1.18
N GLY A 103 21.03 -14.47 -1.80
CA GLY A 103 22.31 -15.13 -2.00
C GLY A 103 23.37 -14.26 -2.63
N GLN A 104 24.53 -14.88 -2.85
CA GLN A 104 25.70 -14.22 -3.42
C GLN A 104 26.25 -15.02 -4.60
N ARG A 105 26.83 -14.34 -5.58
CA ARG A 105 27.48 -15.00 -6.72
C ARG A 105 28.74 -15.72 -6.25
N ARG A 106 28.91 -16.96 -6.66
CA ARG A 106 30.14 -17.71 -6.40
C ARG A 106 31.18 -17.40 -7.46
N SER A 107 32.44 -17.33 -7.02
CA SER A 107 33.59 -17.16 -7.91
C SER A 107 34.07 -18.49 -8.50
N SER A 108 33.83 -19.62 -7.81
CA SER A 108 34.09 -20.97 -8.34
C SER A 108 33.19 -22.02 -7.67
N GLY A 109 32.92 -23.11 -8.40
CA GLY A 109 32.16 -24.27 -7.92
C GLY A 109 30.98 -24.62 -8.82
N ASN A 110 30.87 -25.90 -9.19
CA ASN A 110 29.82 -26.40 -10.09
C ASN A 110 28.78 -27.25 -9.33
N LYS A 111 28.66 -27.07 -8.02
CA LYS A 111 27.75 -27.83 -7.17
C LYS A 111 26.85 -26.88 -6.37
N GLY A 112 25.55 -27.17 -6.40
CA GLY A 112 24.55 -26.51 -5.56
C GLY A 112 24.93 -26.61 -4.07
N GLY A 113 24.62 -25.56 -3.31
CA GLY A 113 24.83 -25.55 -1.86
C GLY A 113 23.80 -26.39 -1.11
N TRP A 114 23.81 -26.31 0.22
CA TRP A 114 22.83 -26.99 1.09
C TRP A 114 21.37 -26.69 0.73
N PHE A 115 21.10 -25.48 0.25
CA PHE A 115 19.78 -25.02 -0.17
C PHE A 115 19.48 -25.26 -1.66
N GLY A 116 20.32 -26.04 -2.35
CA GLY A 116 20.22 -26.32 -3.78
C GLY A 116 20.93 -25.27 -4.64
N GLY A 117 20.46 -25.13 -5.88
CA GLY A 117 21.03 -24.25 -6.90
C GLY A 117 21.86 -25.00 -7.94
N ASP A 118 22.15 -24.32 -9.04
CA ASP A 118 23.00 -24.82 -10.14
C ASP A 118 24.52 -24.71 -9.83
N GLY A 119 24.87 -24.15 -8.66
CA GLY A 119 26.24 -23.92 -8.21
C GLY A 119 26.78 -22.51 -8.50
N THR A 120 26.08 -21.70 -9.30
CA THR A 120 26.51 -20.33 -9.63
C THR A 120 26.35 -19.35 -8.47
N PHE A 121 25.46 -19.67 -7.52
CA PHE A 121 25.18 -18.87 -6.33
C PHE A 121 25.35 -19.65 -5.03
N SER A 122 25.74 -18.94 -3.97
CA SER A 122 25.63 -19.40 -2.60
C SER A 122 24.36 -18.83 -2.01
N LEU A 123 23.37 -19.68 -1.74
CA LEU A 123 22.07 -19.27 -1.24
C LEU A 123 22.07 -19.21 0.29
N SER A 124 21.39 -18.21 0.86
CA SER A 124 21.22 -18.05 2.31
C SER A 124 20.07 -18.90 2.85
N ALA A 125 19.10 -19.25 2.00
CA ALA A 125 17.92 -20.02 2.34
C ALA A 125 17.39 -20.81 1.14
N ARG A 126 16.35 -21.62 1.34
CA ARG A 126 15.62 -22.27 0.24
C ARG A 126 14.87 -21.21 -0.58
N PRO A 127 14.86 -21.28 -1.91
CA PRO A 127 14.01 -20.43 -2.74
C PRO A 127 12.53 -20.59 -2.39
N GLN A 128 11.81 -19.48 -2.35
CA GLN A 128 10.38 -19.45 -2.04
C GLN A 128 9.62 -18.61 -3.08
N LEU A 129 8.33 -18.92 -3.26
CA LEU A 129 7.46 -18.24 -4.21
C LEU A 129 6.91 -16.95 -3.60
N SER A 130 7.17 -15.81 -4.23
CA SER A 130 6.57 -14.52 -3.84
C SER A 130 5.09 -14.50 -4.19
N GLU A 131 4.23 -14.10 -3.24
CA GLU A 131 2.79 -13.95 -3.44
C GLU A 131 2.14 -15.22 -4.02
N SER A 132 2.45 -16.38 -3.42
CA SER A 132 1.83 -17.66 -3.81
C SER A 132 0.31 -17.51 -3.90
N SER A 133 -0.22 -17.74 -5.10
CA SER A 133 -1.65 -17.73 -5.38
C SER A 133 -2.19 -19.15 -5.25
N VAL A 134 -3.13 -19.38 -4.32
CA VAL A 134 -3.94 -20.61 -4.31
C VAL A 134 -5.36 -20.24 -4.70
N GLY A 135 -5.77 -20.68 -5.88
CA GLY A 135 -7.15 -21.00 -6.25
C GLY A 135 -8.22 -19.90 -6.34
N ASN A 136 -8.04 -18.69 -5.79
CA ASN A 136 -9.14 -17.71 -5.69
C ASN A 136 -8.74 -16.24 -5.98
N GLY A 137 -7.63 -15.99 -6.69
CA GLY A 137 -7.23 -14.63 -7.13
C GLY A 137 -6.65 -13.72 -6.04
N TYR A 138 -6.67 -14.13 -4.77
CA TYR A 138 -5.97 -13.46 -3.67
C TYR A 138 -4.62 -14.12 -3.42
N ALA A 139 -3.55 -13.33 -3.34
CA ALA A 139 -2.24 -13.82 -2.91
C ALA A 139 -2.32 -14.23 -1.43
N THR A 140 -1.91 -15.46 -1.13
CA THR A 140 -1.95 -16.02 0.25
C THR A 140 -0.54 -16.28 0.80
N GLY A 141 0.47 -16.36 -0.08
CA GLY A 141 1.86 -16.48 0.32
C GLY A 141 2.44 -15.16 0.82
N ALA A 142 3.61 -15.18 1.43
CA ALA A 142 4.33 -13.96 1.76
C ALA A 142 4.76 -13.21 0.48
N ARG A 143 4.75 -11.88 0.50
CA ARG A 143 5.38 -11.03 -0.54
C ARG A 143 6.86 -10.90 -0.22
N ALA A 144 7.71 -11.09 -1.22
CA ALA A 144 9.12 -10.75 -1.09
C ALA A 144 9.36 -9.29 -1.47
N CYS A 145 10.10 -8.59 -0.61
CA CYS A 145 10.73 -7.31 -0.88
C CYS A 145 12.22 -7.57 -1.14
N VAL A 146 12.66 -7.25 -2.35
CA VAL A 146 13.97 -7.64 -2.88
C VAL A 146 14.86 -6.43 -3.10
N GLY A 147 16.16 -6.64 -2.88
CA GLY A 147 17.20 -5.66 -3.15
C GLY A 147 17.68 -5.72 -4.59
N ARG A 148 18.99 -5.59 -4.78
CA ARG A 148 19.62 -5.64 -6.10
C ARG A 148 19.65 -7.08 -6.61
N SER A 149 19.27 -7.25 -7.88
CA SER A 149 19.40 -8.56 -8.55
C SER A 149 20.87 -8.95 -8.70
N ILE A 150 21.20 -10.16 -8.26
CA ILE A 150 22.52 -10.79 -8.39
C ILE A 150 22.58 -11.68 -9.63
N GLY A 151 21.45 -12.27 -10.00
CA GLY A 151 21.28 -13.09 -11.20
C GLY A 151 20.10 -14.03 -11.05
N SER A 152 20.03 -15.03 -11.91
CA SER A 152 19.03 -16.09 -11.84
C SER A 152 19.59 -17.40 -12.34
N TYR A 153 18.95 -18.50 -11.97
CA TYR A 153 19.22 -19.83 -12.50
C TYR A 153 17.93 -20.60 -12.69
N THR A 154 17.94 -21.57 -13.60
CA THR A 154 16.80 -22.46 -13.83
C THR A 154 17.02 -23.78 -13.11
N THR A 155 15.98 -24.27 -12.44
CA THR A 155 16.00 -25.56 -11.74
C THR A 155 14.63 -26.23 -11.89
N GLY A 156 14.55 -27.51 -11.55
CA GLY A 156 13.31 -28.29 -11.64
C GLY A 156 13.53 -29.61 -12.36
N SER A 157 12.42 -30.22 -12.80
CA SER A 157 12.45 -31.45 -13.60
C SER A 157 12.17 -31.13 -15.08
N TYR A 158 12.36 -32.11 -15.96
CA TYR A 158 12.19 -31.95 -17.42
C TYR A 158 10.84 -31.31 -17.79
N ASP A 159 9.76 -31.71 -17.12
CA ASP A 159 8.40 -31.21 -17.40
C ASP A 159 7.98 -30.00 -16.55
N ASN A 160 8.80 -29.57 -15.59
CA ASN A 160 8.46 -28.49 -14.66
C ASN A 160 9.72 -27.76 -14.20
N THR A 161 10.28 -26.97 -15.12
CA THR A 161 11.38 -26.06 -14.86
C THR A 161 10.86 -24.70 -14.44
N TYR A 162 11.51 -24.08 -13.45
CA TYR A 162 11.22 -22.73 -13.02
C TYR A 162 12.51 -21.94 -12.80
N THR A 163 12.41 -20.62 -12.97
CA THR A 163 13.52 -19.69 -12.76
C THR A 163 13.51 -19.20 -11.32
N VAL A 164 14.65 -19.30 -10.66
CA VAL A 164 14.91 -18.71 -9.34
C VAL A 164 15.71 -17.43 -9.54
N TYR A 165 15.18 -16.33 -9.03
CA TYR A 165 15.85 -15.03 -9.00
C TYR A 165 16.60 -14.85 -7.68
N VAL A 166 17.88 -14.51 -7.78
CA VAL A 166 18.77 -14.32 -6.64
C VAL A 166 18.99 -12.84 -6.41
N PHE A 167 18.75 -12.39 -5.18
CA PHE A 167 18.94 -11.01 -4.76
C PHE A 167 19.95 -10.93 -3.63
N ASP A 168 20.58 -9.77 -3.47
CA ASP A 168 21.50 -9.52 -2.35
C ASP A 168 20.80 -9.46 -1.00
N LYS A 169 19.51 -9.09 -1.00
CA LYS A 169 18.65 -9.02 0.17
C LYS A 169 17.23 -9.44 -0.18
N VAL A 170 16.62 -10.25 0.69
CA VAL A 170 15.20 -10.58 0.61
C VAL A 170 14.54 -10.41 1.98
N LEU A 171 13.50 -9.59 2.04
CA LEU A 171 12.63 -9.43 3.20
C LEU A 171 11.25 -9.98 2.88
N TRP A 172 10.77 -10.92 3.68
CA TRP A 172 9.45 -11.51 3.51
C TRP A 172 8.40 -10.80 4.37
N GLN A 173 7.31 -10.38 3.74
CA GLN A 173 6.16 -9.78 4.40
C GLN A 173 4.98 -10.76 4.41
N PRO A 174 4.45 -11.14 5.58
CA PRO A 174 3.24 -11.95 5.64
C PRO A 174 2.02 -11.14 5.12
N PRO A 175 1.01 -11.79 4.55
CA PRO A 175 -0.23 -11.11 4.17
C PRO A 175 -0.99 -10.62 5.41
N GLN A 176 -1.61 -9.45 5.28
CA GLN A 176 -2.48 -8.82 6.28
C GLN A 176 -3.90 -8.63 5.69
N ASN A 177 -4.77 -7.92 6.42
CA ASN A 177 -6.07 -7.49 5.87
C ASN A 177 -5.85 -6.65 4.60
N PRO A 178 -6.42 -7.05 3.44
CA PRO A 178 -6.16 -6.38 2.17
C PRO A 178 -6.79 -4.99 2.08
N ARG A 179 -7.80 -4.68 2.91
CA ARG A 179 -8.45 -3.37 2.92
C ARG A 179 -7.53 -2.37 3.61
N ALA A 180 -7.05 -1.40 2.86
CA ALA A 180 -6.23 -0.34 3.40
C ALA A 180 -6.47 0.99 2.69
N ILE A 181 -5.87 2.03 3.25
CA ILE A 181 -5.92 3.40 2.75
C ILE A 181 -4.47 3.89 2.67
N ASP A 182 -4.00 4.20 1.46
CA ASP A 182 -2.71 4.86 1.28
C ASP A 182 -2.92 6.37 1.45
N VAL A 183 -2.05 7.00 2.25
CA VAL A 183 -2.05 8.45 2.47
C VAL A 183 -0.85 9.07 1.75
N TYR A 184 -1.13 10.12 0.98
CA TYR A 184 -0.16 10.93 0.26
C TYR A 184 -0.21 12.35 0.79
N ILE A 185 0.96 12.94 1.02
CA ILE A 185 1.13 14.37 1.36
C ILE A 185 2.18 14.92 0.41
N ASP A 186 1.91 16.06 -0.23
CA ASP A 186 2.78 16.62 -1.28
C ASP A 186 3.12 15.63 -2.41
N ASN A 187 2.16 14.77 -2.79
CA ASN A 187 2.31 13.64 -3.72
C ASN A 187 3.31 12.55 -3.28
N ALA A 188 3.85 12.64 -2.06
CA ALA A 188 4.72 11.64 -1.48
C ALA A 188 3.91 10.66 -0.61
N TYR A 189 4.15 9.36 -0.80
CA TYR A 189 3.58 8.33 0.07
C TYR A 189 4.05 8.55 1.52
N GLN A 190 3.09 8.63 2.44
CA GLN A 190 3.39 8.77 3.86
C GLN A 190 3.23 7.44 4.60
N GLN A 191 2.05 6.82 4.51
CA GLN A 191 1.73 5.62 5.24
C GLN A 191 0.53 4.87 4.65
N ARG A 192 0.36 3.63 5.12
CA ARG A 192 -0.79 2.77 4.81
C ARG A 192 -1.54 2.46 6.10
N VAL A 193 -2.83 2.77 6.10
CA VAL A 193 -3.73 2.51 7.24
C VAL A 193 -4.64 1.34 6.92
N ARG A 194 -4.61 0.30 7.77
CA ARG A 194 -5.46 -0.90 7.68
C ARG A 194 -6.79 -0.67 8.39
N TRP A 195 -7.88 -1.22 7.86
CA TRP A 195 -9.23 -1.07 8.45
C TRP A 195 -10.18 -2.25 8.20
#